data_AF-A0A6G3MIH5-F1
#
_entry.id   AF-A0A6G3MIH5-F1
#
_cell.length_a   1.000
_cell.length_b   1.000
_cell.length_c   1.000
_cell.angle_alpha   90.00
_cell.angle_beta   90.00
_cell.angle_gamma   90.00
#
_symmetry.space_group_name_H-M   'P 1'
#
loop_
_entity.id
_entity.type
_entity.pdbx_description
1 polymer ?
#
loop_
_entity_poly.entity_id
_entity_poly.type
_entity_poly.pdbx_seq_one_letter_code
_entity_poly.pdbx_strand_id
1 'polypeptide(L)'
;TINLFFNKTFYIDSLLVPVDFELNRCKSEKTINDSPDALSEKLATLSLLPPSRWRHLDKIDLIKERSKPKQPVQKLESAPFFIPTVPGIHLAFDIPETDAAKPPTKIRKNAGSVVLSKVLDNYFIDRNKAIVLKTLLQFSPNEIDIQIRCLVTPESTSPHLKHFIDILADLVADYRNFDFLQGVLSLSLIIHGDTLMDPIYHESLVRLKDLICIKWQSLNELSNQALAIVGFLRSSITQF
;
A
#
# COMPACT_ATOMS: atom_id res chain seq x y z
N THR A 1 1.21 22.13 -4.43
CA THR A 1 1.72 21.24 -3.37
C THR A 1 0.62 20.26 -2.98
N ILE A 2 0.74 18.99 -3.35
CA ILE A 2 -0.23 17.95 -2.94
C ILE A 2 0.17 17.53 -1.52
N ASN A 3 -0.67 17.84 -0.54
CA ASN A 3 -0.43 17.46 0.86
C ASN A 3 -0.82 16.00 1.03
N LEU A 4 0.12 15.10 0.75
CA LEU A 4 -0.03 13.68 1.06
C LEU A 4 0.08 13.49 2.58
N PHE A 5 -0.84 12.71 3.15
CA PHE A 5 -0.81 12.37 4.58
C PHE A 5 0.41 11.49 4.88
N PHE A 6 1.52 12.12 5.23
CA PHE A 6 2.55 11.47 6.02
C PHE A 6 2.34 11.90 7.46
N ASN A 7 1.80 10.97 8.25
CA ASN A 7 1.79 11.12 9.69
C ASN A 7 3.26 11.13 10.18
N LYS A 8 3.88 12.31 10.18
CA LYS A 8 5.13 12.61 10.88
C LYS A 8 4.85 12.80 12.38
N THR A 9 4.00 11.98 12.99
CA THR A 9 4.07 11.80 14.44
C THR A 9 5.40 11.15 14.75
N PHE A 10 6.41 12.00 14.95
CA PHE A 10 7.46 11.73 15.92
C PHE A 10 6.74 11.53 17.24
N TYR A 11 6.40 10.28 17.54
CA TYR A 11 6.17 9.90 18.92
C TYR A 11 7.51 10.12 19.61
N ILE A 12 7.61 11.26 20.29
CA ILE A 12 8.66 11.46 21.28
C ILE A 12 8.36 10.40 22.35
N ASP A 13 9.33 9.55 22.67
CA ASP A 13 9.21 8.44 23.64
C ASP A 13 8.63 8.88 25.01
N SER A 14 8.60 10.18 25.28
CA SER A 14 8.00 10.80 26.47
C SER A 14 6.46 10.87 26.49
N LEU A 15 5.73 10.43 25.45
CA LEU A 15 4.25 10.41 25.45
C LEU A 15 3.64 9.05 25.87
N LEU A 16 4.46 8.04 26.14
CA LEU A 16 4.00 6.78 26.74
C LEU A 16 3.87 6.96 28.26
N VAL A 17 2.85 7.70 28.70
CA VAL A 17 2.33 7.52 30.06
C VAL A 17 1.48 6.25 30.02
N PRO A 18 1.72 5.25 30.88
CA PRO A 18 0.88 4.07 30.96
C PRO A 18 -0.46 4.50 31.54
N VAL A 19 -1.46 4.67 30.68
CA VAL A 19 -2.86 4.74 31.11
C VAL A 19 -3.36 3.29 31.08
N ASP A 20 -3.44 2.68 32.26
CA ASP A 20 -4.03 1.36 32.46
C ASP A 20 -5.53 1.43 32.14
N PHE A 21 -5.87 1.29 30.86
CA PHE A 21 -7.24 1.15 30.41
C PHE A 21 -7.50 -0.36 30.21
N GLU A 22 -8.06 -1.00 31.23
CA GLU A 22 -8.49 -2.40 31.14
C GLU A 22 -9.57 -2.56 30.06
N LEU A 23 -9.15 -2.99 28.88
CA LEU A 23 -10.03 -3.28 27.76
C LEU A 23 -10.48 -4.74 27.87
N ASN A 24 -11.72 -4.94 28.34
CA ASN A 24 -12.41 -6.22 28.31
C ASN A 24 -12.33 -6.83 26.90
N ARG A 25 -11.51 -7.90 26.77
CA ARG A 25 -11.21 -8.59 25.52
C ARG A 25 -12.41 -9.43 25.10
N CYS A 26 -13.34 -8.85 24.36
CA CYS A 26 -14.36 -9.61 23.65
C CYS A 26 -13.70 -10.30 22.44
N LYS A 27 -13.39 -11.59 22.58
CA LYS A 27 -12.86 -12.43 21.49
C LYS A 27 -13.96 -12.67 20.47
N SER A 28 -13.93 -11.94 19.35
CA SER A 28 -14.53 -12.40 18.10
C SER A 28 -13.40 -12.59 17.09
N GLU A 29 -13.18 -13.82 16.63
CA GLU A 29 -12.36 -14.13 15.47
C GLU A 29 -12.96 -13.43 14.25
N LYS A 30 -12.46 -12.23 13.95
CA LYS A 30 -12.78 -11.51 12.71
C LYS A 30 -11.66 -11.77 11.72
N THR A 31 -12.05 -12.16 10.51
CA THR A 31 -11.17 -12.21 9.35
C THR A 31 -10.44 -10.88 9.21
N ILE A 32 -9.11 -10.95 9.12
CA ILE A 32 -8.13 -9.85 9.29
C ILE A 32 -8.30 -8.67 8.30
N ASN A 33 -9.27 -8.71 7.39
CA ASN A 33 -9.30 -7.85 6.21
C ASN A 33 -10.54 -6.97 6.04
N ASP A 34 -11.54 -7.06 6.92
CA ASP A 34 -12.68 -6.14 6.88
C ASP A 34 -12.54 -5.16 8.04
N SER A 35 -12.31 -3.88 7.71
CA SER A 35 -12.48 -2.80 8.68
C SER A 35 -13.91 -2.90 9.25
N PRO A 36 -14.11 -2.68 10.57
CA PRO A 36 -15.44 -2.80 11.15
C PRO A 36 -16.40 -1.91 10.36
N ASP A 37 -17.58 -2.46 10.04
CA ASP A 37 -18.64 -1.75 9.31
C ASP A 37 -18.71 -0.31 9.82
N ALA A 38 -18.42 0.64 8.91
CA ALA A 38 -18.15 2.01 9.29
C ALA A 38 -19.30 2.56 10.15
N LEU A 39 -18.97 2.98 11.37
CA LEU A 39 -19.95 3.47 12.35
C LEU A 39 -20.76 4.67 11.81
N SER A 40 -20.17 5.43 10.88
CA SER A 40 -20.82 6.51 10.14
C SER A 40 -20.03 6.78 8.85
N GLU A 41 -20.73 7.19 7.79
CA GLU A 41 -20.12 7.59 6.50
C GLU A 41 -19.24 8.85 6.61
N LYS A 42 -19.44 9.67 7.64
CA LYS A 42 -18.64 10.88 7.88
C LYS A 42 -17.33 10.60 8.63
N LEU A 43 -17.13 9.38 9.13
CA LEU A 43 -15.96 9.04 9.94
C LEU A 43 -14.83 8.49 9.07
N ALA A 44 -13.64 9.10 9.16
CA ALA A 44 -12.44 8.53 8.59
C ALA A 44 -12.03 7.25 9.34
N THR A 45 -11.92 6.15 8.61
CA THR A 45 -11.42 4.88 9.12
C THR A 45 -9.99 4.62 8.64
N LEU A 46 -9.19 4.06 9.53
CA LEU A 46 -7.84 3.61 9.24
C LEU A 46 -7.85 2.11 8.91
N SER A 47 -6.84 1.69 8.16
CA SER A 47 -6.65 0.28 7.83
C SER A 47 -6.32 -0.54 9.08
N LEU A 48 -6.85 -1.75 9.15
CA LEU A 48 -6.48 -2.74 10.17
C LEU A 48 -5.13 -3.42 9.88
N LEU A 49 -4.41 -2.94 8.85
CA LEU A 49 -3.13 -3.48 8.45
C LEU A 49 -2.01 -2.95 9.36
N PRO A 50 -0.95 -3.75 9.60
CA PRO A 50 0.23 -3.24 10.28
C PRO A 50 0.78 -2.01 9.55
N PRO A 51 1.13 -0.90 10.26
CA PRO A 51 1.61 0.31 9.62
C PRO A 51 2.84 0.10 8.73
N SER A 52 3.66 -0.91 9.03
CA SER A 52 4.82 -1.29 8.22
C SER A 52 4.48 -1.69 6.79
N ARG A 53 3.23 -2.09 6.50
CA ARG A 53 2.80 -2.45 5.14
C ARG A 53 2.70 -1.24 4.22
N TRP A 54 2.24 -0.10 4.72
CA TRP A 54 1.91 1.06 3.88
C TRP A 54 2.74 2.30 4.14
N ARG A 55 3.27 2.49 5.36
CA ARG A 55 4.00 3.71 5.76
C ARG A 55 5.27 3.95 4.96
N HIS A 56 5.87 2.90 4.42
CA HIS A 56 7.13 2.97 3.66
C HIS A 56 6.99 2.45 2.22
N LEU A 57 5.76 2.44 1.68
CA LEU A 57 5.52 2.08 0.27
C LEU A 57 6.32 2.99 -0.67
N ASP A 58 6.39 4.28 -0.36
CA ASP A 58 7.14 5.30 -1.09
C ASP A 58 8.66 5.03 -1.15
N LYS A 59 9.21 4.34 -0.14
CA LYS A 59 10.65 4.07 0.01
C LYS A 59 10.97 2.59 -0.10
N ILE A 60 10.14 1.83 -0.81
CA ILE A 60 10.32 0.39 -0.92
C ILE A 60 11.66 0.01 -1.56
N ASP A 61 12.16 0.81 -2.50
CA ASP A 61 13.44 0.57 -3.17
C ASP A 61 14.63 0.72 -2.21
N LEU A 62 14.65 1.77 -1.38
CA LEU A 62 15.65 1.95 -0.34
C LEU A 62 15.62 0.81 0.68
N ILE A 63 14.44 0.28 1.00
CA ILE A 63 14.27 -0.86 1.88
C ILE A 63 14.83 -2.14 1.25
N LYS A 64 14.58 -2.36 -0.03
CA LYS A 64 15.12 -3.50 -0.78
C LYS A 64 16.64 -3.42 -0.78
N GLU A 65 17.22 -2.25 -1.07
CA GLU A 65 18.67 -2.03 -1.09
C GLU A 65 19.36 -2.33 0.23
N ARG A 66 18.88 -1.79 1.35
CA ARG A 66 19.46 -2.09 2.67
C ARG A 66 19.31 -3.55 3.09
N SER A 67 18.29 -4.24 2.56
CA SER A 67 18.00 -5.64 2.88
C SER A 67 18.79 -6.63 2.02
N LYS A 68 19.51 -6.15 1.01
CA LYS A 68 20.38 -7.00 0.18
C LYS A 68 21.43 -7.67 1.09
N PRO A 69 21.65 -8.99 0.95
CA PRO A 69 22.63 -9.69 1.75
C PRO A 69 24.02 -9.08 1.54
N LYS A 70 24.72 -8.80 2.65
CA LYS A 70 26.04 -8.14 2.64
C LYS A 70 27.15 -9.02 2.05
N GLN A 71 27.03 -10.34 2.22
CA GLN A 71 27.87 -11.27 1.49
C GLN A 71 27.24 -11.48 0.10
N PRO A 72 27.95 -11.15 -0.99
CA PRO A 72 27.46 -11.47 -2.33
C PRO A 72 27.23 -12.98 -2.37
N VAL A 73 26.05 -13.40 -2.83
CA VAL A 73 25.78 -14.82 -3.08
C VAL A 73 26.91 -15.32 -3.96
N GLN A 74 27.66 -16.31 -3.47
CA GLN A 74 28.84 -16.85 -4.13
C GLN A 74 28.44 -17.22 -5.56
N LYS A 75 28.86 -16.40 -6.53
CA LYS A 75 28.43 -16.54 -7.92
C LYS A 75 29.07 -17.82 -8.42
N LEU A 76 28.27 -18.89 -8.54
CA LEU A 76 28.75 -20.17 -9.07
C LEU A 76 29.27 -19.88 -10.50
N GLU A 77 30.58 -20.06 -10.69
CA GLU A 77 31.28 -19.71 -11.95
C GLU A 77 30.79 -20.54 -13.15
N SER A 78 30.06 -21.63 -12.89
CA SER A 78 29.51 -22.53 -13.91
C SER A 78 28.05 -22.89 -13.61
N ALA A 79 27.22 -21.91 -13.21
CA ALA A 79 25.78 -22.12 -13.25
C ALA A 79 25.30 -22.08 -14.71
N PRO A 80 24.65 -23.13 -15.23
CA PRO A 80 24.10 -23.11 -16.58
C PRO A 80 23.03 -22.02 -16.68
N PHE A 81 23.03 -21.26 -17.79
CA PHE A 81 22.05 -20.20 -18.04
C PHE A 81 20.61 -20.73 -18.03
N PHE A 82 20.44 -21.97 -18.51
CA PHE A 82 19.18 -22.68 -18.46
C PHE A 82 19.19 -23.66 -17.30
N ILE A 83 18.16 -23.60 -16.46
CA ILE A 83 17.86 -24.68 -15.53
C ILE A 83 17.51 -25.89 -16.42
N PRO A 84 18.21 -27.04 -16.28
CA PRO A 84 17.97 -28.19 -17.13
C PRO A 84 16.53 -28.67 -17.00
N THR A 85 15.91 -29.02 -18.13
CA THR A 85 14.54 -29.51 -18.21
C THR A 85 14.52 -30.97 -18.64
N VAL A 86 13.61 -31.73 -18.06
CA VAL A 86 13.34 -33.11 -18.48
C VAL A 86 12.62 -33.07 -19.82
N PRO A 87 13.11 -33.76 -20.86
CA PRO A 87 12.39 -33.87 -22.13
C PRO A 87 11.06 -34.62 -21.90
N GLY A 88 9.93 -33.95 -22.15
CA GLY A 88 8.60 -34.52 -21.96
C GLY A 88 7.48 -33.55 -22.34
N ILE A 89 6.25 -34.07 -22.41
CA ILE A 89 5.04 -33.29 -22.75
C ILE A 89 4.71 -32.26 -21.65
N HIS A 90 5.17 -32.52 -20.42
CA HIS A 90 5.04 -31.62 -19.29
C HIS A 90 6.40 -30.99 -18.96
N LEU A 91 6.45 -29.66 -18.87
CA LEU A 91 7.62 -28.92 -18.40
C LEU A 91 7.95 -29.31 -16.95
N ALA A 92 8.99 -30.12 -16.78
CA ALA A 92 9.58 -30.48 -15.49
C ALA A 92 11.07 -30.13 -15.50
N PHE A 93 11.58 -29.60 -14.39
CA PHE A 93 13.01 -29.29 -14.23
C PHE A 93 13.76 -30.51 -13.70
N ASP A 94 14.93 -30.77 -14.26
CA ASP A 94 15.82 -31.85 -13.83
C ASP A 94 16.74 -31.33 -12.72
N ILE A 95 16.30 -31.44 -11.46
CA ILE A 95 17.05 -30.96 -10.30
C ILE A 95 17.73 -32.17 -9.66
N PRO A 96 19.08 -32.27 -9.66
CA PRO A 96 19.75 -33.37 -8.98
C PRO A 96 19.54 -33.25 -7.46
N GLU A 97 19.12 -34.35 -6.84
CA GLU A 97 19.03 -34.48 -5.38
C GLU A 97 20.44 -34.37 -4.78
N THR A 98 20.87 -33.16 -4.43
CA THR A 98 22.08 -32.97 -3.62
C THR A 98 21.68 -32.96 -2.15
N ASP A 99 22.21 -33.93 -1.40
CA ASP A 99 22.19 -33.99 0.05
C ASP A 99 22.83 -32.73 0.67
N ALA A 100 22.01 -31.73 0.97
CA ALA A 100 22.32 -30.71 1.96
C ALA A 100 21.02 -30.10 2.48
N ALA A 101 20.75 -30.33 3.77
CA ALA A 101 19.64 -29.82 4.54
C ALA A 101 19.51 -28.29 4.50
N LYS A 102 18.85 -27.75 3.47
CA LYS A 102 18.25 -26.41 3.49
C LYS A 102 16.75 -26.57 3.31
N PRO A 103 15.92 -26.01 4.21
CA PRO A 103 14.48 -26.08 4.05
C PRO A 103 14.11 -25.47 2.70
N PRO A 104 13.14 -26.04 1.95
CA PRO A 104 12.73 -25.50 0.67
C PRO A 104 12.27 -24.07 0.93
N THR A 105 13.05 -23.09 0.43
CA THR A 105 12.60 -21.71 0.38
C THR A 105 11.32 -21.74 -0.40
N LYS A 106 10.19 -21.48 0.27
CA LYS A 106 8.89 -21.34 -0.36
C LYS A 106 9.02 -20.19 -1.36
N ILE A 107 9.37 -20.50 -2.60
CA ILE A 107 9.20 -19.61 -3.73
C ILE A 107 7.69 -19.48 -3.83
N ARG A 108 7.15 -18.46 -3.13
CA ARG A 108 5.79 -18.01 -3.38
C ARG A 108 5.77 -17.74 -4.87
N LYS A 109 4.99 -18.51 -5.62
CA LYS A 109 4.72 -18.23 -7.03
C LYS A 109 4.13 -16.83 -7.04
N ASN A 110 4.98 -15.82 -7.19
CA ASN A 110 4.57 -14.48 -7.55
C ASN A 110 4.11 -14.64 -8.98
N ALA A 111 2.87 -15.12 -9.12
CA ALA A 111 2.16 -15.00 -10.36
C ALA A 111 2.04 -13.49 -10.58
N GLY A 112 3.03 -12.93 -11.29
CA GLY A 112 2.97 -11.62 -11.94
C GLY A 112 1.92 -11.63 -13.05
N SER A 113 0.78 -12.30 -12.80
CA SER A 113 -0.43 -11.99 -13.52
C SER A 113 -0.79 -10.57 -13.09
N VAL A 114 -1.05 -9.76 -14.09
CA VAL A 114 -1.57 -8.41 -14.00
C VAL A 114 -2.99 -8.48 -13.40
N VAL A 115 -3.08 -8.84 -12.11
CA VAL A 115 -4.34 -9.02 -11.38
C VAL A 115 -5.01 -7.66 -11.25
N LEU A 116 -4.23 -6.61 -10.98
CA LEU A 116 -4.76 -5.28 -10.78
C LEU A 116 -5.38 -4.74 -12.08
N SER A 117 -4.70 -4.77 -13.23
CA SER A 117 -5.29 -4.25 -14.48
C SER A 117 -6.58 -4.97 -14.89
N LYS A 118 -6.63 -6.30 -14.76
CA LYS A 118 -7.87 -7.07 -15.00
C LYS A 118 -9.02 -6.64 -14.07
N VAL A 119 -8.70 -6.36 -12.81
CA VAL A 119 -9.67 -5.86 -11.83
C VAL A 119 -10.11 -4.42 -12.17
N LEU A 120 -9.22 -3.59 -12.70
CA LEU A 120 -9.58 -2.24 -13.18
C LEU A 120 -10.48 -2.29 -14.43
N ASP A 121 -10.24 -3.23 -15.34
CA ASP A 121 -11.09 -3.41 -16.52
C ASP A 121 -12.52 -3.81 -16.11
N ASN A 122 -12.65 -4.75 -15.17
CA ASN A 122 -13.94 -5.16 -14.63
C ASN A 122 -14.63 -4.04 -13.83
N TYR A 123 -13.87 -3.16 -13.17
CA TYR A 123 -14.45 -2.02 -12.45
C TYR A 123 -15.25 -1.10 -13.37
N PHE A 124 -14.83 -0.93 -14.63
CA PHE A 124 -15.58 -0.05 -15.54
C PHE A 124 -16.96 -0.62 -15.90
N ILE A 125 -17.10 -1.95 -15.86
CA ILE A 125 -18.35 -2.67 -16.11
C ILE A 125 -19.23 -2.65 -14.85
N ASP A 126 -18.69 -3.06 -13.72
CA ASP A 126 -19.48 -3.32 -12.51
C ASP A 126 -19.55 -2.13 -11.53
N ARG A 127 -18.70 -1.11 -11.70
CA ARG A 127 -18.51 0.04 -10.78
C ARG A 127 -18.30 -0.33 -9.32
N ASN A 128 -17.85 -1.56 -9.06
CA ASN A 128 -17.70 -2.09 -7.72
C ASN A 128 -16.31 -1.78 -7.13
N LYS A 129 -16.20 -0.64 -6.46
CA LYS A 129 -14.96 -0.21 -5.78
C LYS A 129 -14.52 -1.11 -4.63
N ALA A 130 -15.44 -1.88 -4.03
CA ALA A 130 -15.11 -2.76 -2.91
C ALA A 130 -14.21 -3.94 -3.34
N ILE A 131 -14.37 -4.44 -4.56
CA ILE A 131 -13.53 -5.51 -5.11
C ILE A 131 -12.10 -5.01 -5.29
N VAL A 132 -11.94 -3.80 -5.84
CA VAL A 132 -10.63 -3.17 -6.03
C VAL A 132 -9.93 -2.98 -4.69
N LEU A 133 -10.64 -2.42 -3.70
CA LEU A 133 -10.09 -2.19 -2.37
C LEU A 133 -9.70 -3.50 -1.67
N LYS A 134 -10.55 -4.53 -1.71
CA LYS A 134 -10.24 -5.84 -1.13
C LYS A 134 -9.01 -6.47 -1.79
N THR A 135 -8.89 -6.35 -3.10
CA THR A 135 -7.72 -6.84 -3.85
C THR A 135 -6.45 -6.11 -3.43
N LEU A 136 -6.50 -4.78 -3.32
CA LEU A 136 -5.35 -3.97 -2.88
C LEU A 136 -4.91 -4.29 -1.45
N LEU A 137 -5.85 -4.53 -0.52
CA LEU A 137 -5.55 -4.88 0.87
C LEU A 137 -4.90 -6.28 1.00
N GLN A 138 -5.18 -7.19 0.07
CA GLN A 138 -4.60 -8.53 0.04
C GLN A 138 -3.14 -8.53 -0.44
N PHE A 139 -2.72 -7.52 -1.21
CA PHE A 139 -1.36 -7.43 -1.71
C PHE A 139 -0.34 -7.16 -0.60
N SER A 140 0.82 -7.80 -0.71
CA SER A 140 2.01 -7.44 0.03
C SER A 140 2.63 -6.14 -0.52
N PRO A 141 3.47 -5.44 0.25
CA PRO A 141 4.07 -4.17 -0.19
C PRO A 141 4.82 -4.29 -1.52
N ASN A 142 5.51 -5.42 -1.75
CA ASN A 142 6.22 -5.67 -3.00
C ASN A 142 5.27 -6.00 -4.17
N GLU A 143 4.14 -6.66 -3.91
CA GLU A 143 3.11 -6.89 -4.93
C GLU A 143 2.46 -5.57 -5.35
N ILE A 144 2.17 -4.67 -4.39
CA ILE A 144 1.66 -3.32 -4.68
C ILE A 144 2.62 -2.56 -5.61
N ASP A 145 3.91 -2.53 -5.27
CA ASP A 145 4.94 -1.87 -6.07
C ASP A 145 5.02 -2.43 -7.51
N ILE A 146 5.04 -3.75 -7.67
CA ILE A 146 5.07 -4.37 -9.01
C ILE A 146 3.79 -4.04 -9.80
N GLN A 147 2.62 -4.20 -9.19
CA GLN A 147 1.34 -3.96 -9.88
C GLN A 147 1.20 -2.49 -10.30
N ILE A 148 1.61 -1.54 -9.45
CA ILE A 148 1.59 -0.11 -9.79
C ILE A 148 2.55 0.19 -10.96
N ARG A 149 3.78 -0.34 -10.95
CA ARG A 149 4.72 -0.15 -12.08
C ARG A 149 4.19 -0.72 -13.39
N CYS A 150 3.48 -1.84 -13.33
CA CYS A 150 2.88 -2.49 -14.49
C CYS A 150 1.61 -1.81 -15.02
N LEU A 151 1.13 -0.71 -14.42
CA LEU A 151 -0.02 0.04 -14.93
C LEU A 151 0.26 0.77 -16.25
N VAL A 152 1.53 1.10 -16.50
CA VAL A 152 1.97 1.74 -17.73
C VAL A 152 2.66 0.68 -18.57
N THR A 153 1.97 0.23 -19.63
CA THR A 153 2.52 -0.72 -20.60
C THR A 153 2.57 -0.02 -21.95
N PRO A 154 3.70 -0.03 -22.68
CA PRO A 154 3.82 0.67 -23.96
C PRO A 154 2.85 0.15 -25.03
N GLU A 155 2.35 -1.08 -24.88
CA GLU A 155 1.43 -1.72 -25.83
C GLU A 155 -0.06 -1.60 -25.45
N SER A 156 -0.40 -1.10 -24.25
CA SER A 156 -1.80 -1.11 -23.81
C SER A 156 -2.57 0.07 -24.39
N THR A 157 -3.48 -0.22 -25.32
CA THR A 157 -4.46 0.73 -25.88
C THR A 157 -5.40 1.32 -24.81
N SER A 158 -5.55 0.66 -23.65
CA SER A 158 -6.38 1.15 -22.54
C SER A 158 -5.56 1.95 -21.52
N PRO A 159 -6.04 3.13 -21.08
CA PRO A 159 -5.34 3.96 -20.10
C PRO A 159 -5.60 3.42 -18.68
N HIS A 160 -5.04 2.25 -18.35
CA HIS A 160 -5.16 1.63 -17.02
C HIS A 160 -4.73 2.58 -15.89
N LEU A 161 -3.68 3.38 -16.13
CA LEU A 161 -3.25 4.41 -15.20
C LEU A 161 -4.35 5.45 -14.93
N LYS A 162 -5.04 5.93 -15.97
CA LYS A 162 -6.16 6.87 -15.83
C LYS A 162 -7.29 6.25 -15.02
N HIS A 163 -7.68 5.01 -15.35
CA HIS A 163 -8.71 4.28 -14.62
C HIS A 163 -8.33 4.12 -13.15
N PHE A 164 -7.06 3.82 -12.87
CA PHE A 164 -6.56 3.69 -11.52
C PHE A 164 -6.65 5.00 -10.73
N ILE A 165 -6.31 6.14 -11.33
CA ILE A 165 -6.47 7.48 -10.70
C ILE A 165 -7.93 7.78 -10.41
N ASP A 166 -8.82 7.52 -11.38
CA ASP A 166 -10.26 7.77 -11.22
C ASP A 166 -10.84 6.90 -10.09
N ILE A 167 -10.41 5.63 -9.99
CA ILE A 167 -10.81 4.73 -8.90
C ILE A 167 -10.21 5.17 -7.56
N LEU A 168 -8.95 5.61 -7.52
CA LEU A 168 -8.35 6.12 -6.30
C LEU A 168 -9.10 7.35 -5.79
N ALA A 169 -9.56 8.23 -6.68
CA ALA A 169 -10.40 9.37 -6.33
C ALA A 169 -11.73 8.92 -5.70
N ASP A 170 -12.38 7.92 -6.30
CA ASP A 170 -13.62 7.34 -5.77
C ASP A 170 -13.42 6.64 -4.42
N LEU A 171 -12.29 5.96 -4.21
CA LEU A 171 -11.95 5.28 -2.96
C LEU A 171 -11.62 6.27 -1.83
N VAL A 172 -10.89 7.34 -2.13
CA VAL A 172 -10.58 8.40 -1.16
C VAL A 172 -11.84 9.16 -0.74
N ALA A 173 -12.85 9.25 -1.61
CA ALA A 173 -14.11 9.90 -1.30
C ALA A 173 -14.88 9.21 -0.14
N ASP A 174 -14.68 7.91 0.07
CA ASP A 174 -15.42 7.10 1.04
C ASP A 174 -14.93 7.21 2.49
N TYR A 175 -13.84 7.93 2.77
CA TYR A 175 -13.23 7.99 4.11
C TYR A 175 -12.83 6.60 4.67
N ARG A 176 -12.62 5.59 3.81
CA ARG A 176 -12.26 4.23 4.22
C ARG A 176 -10.80 3.90 3.99
N ASN A 177 -10.14 3.29 4.98
CA ASN A 177 -8.72 2.89 4.92
C ASN A 177 -7.81 4.04 4.44
N PHE A 178 -8.04 5.23 4.98
CA PHE A 178 -7.47 6.48 4.44
C PHE A 178 -5.94 6.48 4.48
N ASP A 179 -5.34 5.96 5.54
CA ASP A 179 -3.89 5.76 5.69
C ASP A 179 -3.28 4.90 4.58
N PHE A 180 -3.86 3.74 4.32
CA PHE A 180 -3.40 2.81 3.29
C PHE A 180 -3.53 3.43 1.89
N LEU A 181 -4.69 4.04 1.58
CA LEU A 181 -4.94 4.67 0.29
C LEU A 181 -3.97 5.85 0.04
N GLN A 182 -3.65 6.63 1.07
CA GLN A 182 -2.66 7.71 0.96
C GLN A 182 -1.26 7.16 0.67
N GLY A 183 -0.87 6.03 1.27
CA GLY A 183 0.38 5.34 0.97
C GLY A 183 0.45 4.84 -0.49
N VAL A 184 -0.62 4.19 -0.97
CA VAL A 184 -0.73 3.73 -2.36
C VAL A 184 -0.71 4.90 -3.34
N LEU A 185 -1.43 5.99 -3.03
CA LEU A 185 -1.42 7.20 -3.84
C LEU A 185 -0.02 7.82 -3.90
N SER A 186 0.66 7.96 -2.77
CA SER A 186 2.01 8.50 -2.72
C SER A 186 2.97 7.70 -3.61
N LEU A 187 2.93 6.37 -3.52
CA LEU A 187 3.74 5.49 -4.35
C LEU A 187 3.43 5.67 -5.85
N SER A 188 2.14 5.79 -6.19
CA SER A 188 1.69 5.96 -7.58
C SER A 188 2.17 7.26 -8.20
N LEU A 189 2.15 8.36 -7.43
CA LEU A 189 2.64 9.66 -7.87
C LEU A 189 4.18 9.69 -8.01
N ILE A 190 4.90 8.95 -7.16
CA ILE A 190 6.37 8.85 -7.25
C ILE A 190 6.78 8.05 -8.49
N ILE A 191 6.10 6.92 -8.77
CA ILE A 191 6.43 6.06 -9.90
C ILE A 191 6.03 6.70 -11.23
N HIS A 192 4.80 7.22 -11.32
CA HIS A 192 4.22 7.71 -12.58
C HIS A 192 4.32 9.22 -12.75
N GLY A 193 5.09 9.91 -11.91
CA GLY A 193 5.17 11.37 -11.87
C GLY A 193 5.43 12.00 -13.25
N ASP A 194 6.36 11.44 -14.02
CA ASP A 194 6.70 11.94 -15.36
C ASP A 194 5.57 11.71 -16.37
N THR A 195 4.94 10.52 -16.35
CA THR A 195 3.82 10.17 -17.24
C THR A 195 2.56 10.97 -16.91
N LEU A 196 2.35 11.32 -15.65
CA LEU A 196 1.19 12.10 -15.19
C LEU A 196 1.22 13.57 -15.62
N MET A 197 2.35 14.05 -16.15
CA MET A 197 2.44 15.41 -16.70
C MET A 197 1.71 15.56 -18.03
N ASP A 198 1.34 14.45 -18.70
CA ASP A 198 0.59 14.48 -19.94
C ASP A 198 -0.83 15.05 -19.73
N PRO A 199 -1.34 15.87 -20.67
CA PRO A 199 -2.62 16.56 -20.53
C PRO A 199 -3.83 15.61 -20.43
N ILE A 200 -3.66 14.35 -20.86
CA ILE A 200 -4.70 13.30 -20.82
C ILE A 200 -5.14 13.01 -19.38
N TYR A 201 -4.24 13.16 -18.41
CA TYR A 201 -4.52 12.86 -16.99
C TYR A 201 -4.98 14.09 -16.20
N HIS A 202 -4.94 15.29 -16.80
CA HIS A 202 -5.14 16.55 -16.08
C HIS A 202 -6.51 16.60 -15.38
N GLU A 203 -7.59 16.25 -16.07
CA GLU A 203 -8.94 16.27 -15.51
C GLU A 203 -9.09 15.34 -14.31
N SER A 204 -8.64 14.08 -14.45
CA SER A 204 -8.66 13.08 -13.38
C SER A 204 -7.81 13.51 -12.17
N LEU A 205 -6.65 14.13 -12.41
CA LEU A 205 -5.75 14.62 -11.36
C LEU A 205 -6.33 15.83 -10.61
N VAL A 206 -6.99 16.76 -11.31
CA VAL A 206 -7.68 17.90 -10.67
C VAL A 206 -8.78 17.39 -9.76
N ARG A 207 -9.63 16.47 -10.27
CA ARG A 207 -10.68 15.83 -9.47
C ARG A 207 -10.13 15.15 -8.22
N LEU A 208 -9.06 14.37 -8.37
CA LEU A 208 -8.39 13.69 -7.26
C LEU A 208 -7.83 14.68 -6.23
N LYS A 209 -7.16 15.75 -6.70
CA LYS A 209 -6.58 16.79 -5.85
C LYS A 209 -7.66 17.48 -5.02
N ASP A 210 -8.76 17.90 -5.63
CA ASP A 210 -9.82 18.63 -4.93
C ASP A 210 -10.47 17.76 -3.86
N LEU A 211 -10.73 16.49 -4.17
CA LEU A 211 -11.24 15.51 -3.21
C LEU A 211 -10.27 15.32 -2.03
N ILE A 212 -8.98 15.15 -2.29
CA ILE A 212 -7.98 15.01 -1.22
C ILE A 212 -7.93 16.28 -0.37
N CYS A 213 -7.91 17.46 -0.98
CA CYS A 213 -7.84 18.74 -0.27
C CYS A 213 -9.02 18.90 0.70
N ILE A 214 -10.25 18.67 0.23
CA ILE A 214 -11.46 18.79 1.05
C ILE A 214 -11.41 17.79 2.21
N LYS A 215 -11.10 16.53 1.92
CA LYS A 215 -11.07 15.46 2.92
C LYS A 215 -9.97 15.68 3.95
N TRP A 216 -8.80 16.13 3.51
CA TRP A 216 -7.64 16.43 4.34
C TRP A 216 -7.88 17.64 5.24
N GLN A 217 -8.46 18.72 4.71
CA GLN A 217 -8.70 19.94 5.48
C GLN A 217 -9.57 19.65 6.71
N SER A 218 -10.66 18.88 6.54
CA SER A 218 -11.54 18.49 7.65
C SER A 218 -10.79 17.69 8.74
N LEU A 219 -9.95 16.72 8.34
CA LEU A 219 -9.15 15.93 9.29
C LEU A 219 -8.09 16.78 10.00
N ASN A 220 -7.44 17.67 9.26
CA ASN A 220 -6.39 18.54 9.77
C ASN A 220 -6.94 19.56 10.77
N GLU A 221 -8.10 20.16 10.50
CA GLU A 221 -8.75 21.10 11.43
C GLU A 221 -9.07 20.43 12.78
N LEU A 222 -9.68 19.24 12.75
CA LEU A 222 -9.98 18.47 13.97
C LEU A 222 -8.71 18.09 14.74
N SER A 223 -7.69 17.61 14.02
CA SER A 223 -6.40 17.25 14.61
C SER A 223 -5.71 18.45 15.26
N ASN A 224 -5.71 19.61 14.59
CA ASN A 224 -5.08 20.82 15.11
C ASN A 224 -5.84 21.39 16.32
N GLN A 225 -7.17 21.32 16.34
CA GLN A 225 -7.96 21.70 17.52
C GLN A 225 -7.62 20.81 18.72
N ALA A 226 -7.58 19.49 18.53
CA ALA A 226 -7.20 18.55 19.58
C ALA A 226 -5.77 18.81 20.09
N LEU A 227 -4.81 19.01 19.19
CA LEU A 227 -3.43 19.32 19.54
C LEU A 227 -3.29 20.67 20.27
N ALA A 228 -4.04 21.69 19.88
CA ALA A 228 -4.02 23.00 20.54
C ALA A 228 -4.54 22.90 21.98
N ILE A 229 -5.63 22.17 22.20
CA ILE A 229 -6.19 21.92 23.54
C ILE A 229 -5.21 21.13 24.40
N VAL A 230 -4.65 20.03 23.87
CA VAL A 230 -3.65 19.22 24.59
C VAL A 230 -2.40 20.04 24.89
N GLY A 231 -1.95 20.88 23.97
CA GLY A 231 -0.82 21.78 24.16
C GLY A 231 -1.07 22.79 25.28
N PHE A 232 -2.26 23.39 25.30
CA PHE A 232 -2.69 24.32 26.36
C PHE A 232 -2.75 23.65 27.74
N LEU A 233 -3.32 22.44 27.81
CA LEU A 233 -3.38 21.67 29.05
C LEU A 233 -1.99 21.27 29.54
N ARG A 234 -1.12 20.86 28.61
CA ARG A 234 0.28 20.57 28.95
C ARG A 234 1.01 21.79 29.48
N SER A 235 0.87 22.96 28.84
CA SER A 235 1.55 24.18 29.29
C SER A 235 1.05 24.67 30.65
N SER A 236 -0.24 24.50 30.95
CA SER A 236 -0.82 24.90 32.23
C SER A 236 -0.43 23.98 33.39
N ILE A 237 -0.22 22.68 33.14
CA ILE A 237 0.27 21.74 34.17
C ILE A 237 1.72 22.03 34.54
N THR A 238 2.59 22.41 33.60
CA THR A 238 4.00 22.74 33.86
C THR A 238 4.25 24.08 34.56
N GLN A 239 3.21 24.90 34.79
CA GLN A 239 3.33 26.18 35.50
C GLN A 239 3.12 26.07 37.02
N PHE A 240 2.83 24.88 37.53
CA PHE A 240 2.81 24.56 38.97
C PHE A 240 4.01 23.67 39.33
#